data_AF-A0A2W4SPY4-F1
#
_entry.id   AF-A0A2W4SPY4-F1
#
_cell.length_a   1.000
_cell.length_b   1.000
_cell.length_c   1.000
_cell.angle_alpha   90.00
_cell.angle_beta   90.00
_cell.angle_gamma   90.00
#
_symmetry.space_group_name_H-M   'P 1'
#
loop_
_entity.id
_entity.type
_entity.pdbx_description
1 polymer ?
#
loop_
_entity_poly.entity_id
_entity_poly.type
_entity_poly.pdbx_seq_one_letter_code
_entity_poly.pdbx_strand_id
1 'polypeptide(L)' 'MATFKFELVSPERILFSGDVVSVIIPASEGEMTVLAGHAPLVATLKAGIVFVQ' A
#
# COMPACT_ATOMS: atom_id res chain seq x y z
N MET A 1 15.02 0.86 10.43
CA MET A 1 14.55 0.59 9.05
C MET A 1 13.87 1.85 8.55
N ALA A 2 14.00 2.18 7.26
CA ALA A 2 13.35 3.37 6.71
C ALA A 2 11.83 3.15 6.64
N THR A 3 11.06 4.17 7.00
CA THR A 3 9.59 4.17 6.93
C THR A 3 9.11 5.13 5.85
N PHE A 4 7.86 4.98 5.43
CA PHE A 4 7.17 5.93 4.56
C PHE A 4 5.72 6.09 5.00
N LYS A 5 5.13 7.24 4.67
CA LYS A 5 3.73 7.51 4.98
C LYS A 5 2.83 6.73 4.03
N PHE A 6 1.90 5.96 4.57
CA PHE A 6 0.91 5.19 3.83
C PHE A 6 -0.50 5.56 4.30
N GLU A 7 -1.41 5.72 3.33
CA GLU A 7 -2.82 6.01 3.56
C GLU A 7 -3.68 5.06 2.73
N LEU A 8 -4.58 4.33 3.40
CA LEU A 8 -5.62 3.51 2.76
C LEU A 8 -6.94 4.26 2.87
N VAL A 9 -7.54 4.58 1.72
CA VAL A 9 -8.73 5.43 1.64
C VAL A 9 -9.88 4.71 0.94
N SER A 10 -11.10 4.97 1.41
CA SER A 10 -12.34 4.68 0.70
C SER A 10 -13.00 6.01 0.29
N PRO A 11 -14.03 6.01 -0.58
CA PRO A 11 -14.77 7.21 -0.92
C PRO A 11 -15.38 7.95 0.30
N GLU A 12 -15.70 7.21 1.37
CA GLU A 12 -16.37 7.75 2.54
C GLU A 12 -15.41 8.26 3.61
N ARG A 13 -14.23 7.61 3.77
CA ARG A 13 -13.26 7.95 4.82
C ARG A 13 -11.88 7.34 4.60
N ILE A 14 -10.93 7.82 5.39
CA ILE A 14 -9.62 7.16 5.56
C ILE A 14 -9.80 5.93 6.45
N LEU A 15 -9.37 4.76 5.96
CA LEU A 15 -9.41 3.49 6.68
C LEU A 15 -8.14 3.24 7.50
N PHE A 16 -7.00 3.73 7.01
CA PHE A 16 -5.72 3.67 7.71
C PHE A 16 -4.83 4.83 7.28
N SER A 17 -4.04 5.38 8.20
CA SER A 17 -3.00 6.37 7.93
C SER A 17 -1.88 6.22 8.95
N GLY A 18 -0.64 6.07 8.51
CA GLY A 18 0.51 5.98 9.41
C GLY A 18 1.84 5.79 8.68
N ASP A 19 2.92 5.82 9.45
CA ASP A 19 4.26 5.46 8.99
C ASP A 19 4.43 3.94 9.03
N VAL A 20 4.88 3.37 7.92
CA VAL A 20 4.98 1.93 7.71
C VAL A 20 6.34 1.58 7.12
N VAL A 21 6.81 0.36 7.35
CA VAL A 21 8.04 -0.20 6.79
C VAL A 21 7.77 -0.83 5.43
N SER A 22 6.62 -1.50 5.29
CA SER A 22 6.22 -2.15 4.04
C SER A 22 4.70 -2.25 3.90
N VAL A 23 4.24 -2.36 2.65
CA VAL A 23 2.84 -2.66 2.34
C VAL A 23 2.79 -3.75 1.26
N ILE A 24 2.04 -4.81 1.51
CA ILE A 24 1.77 -5.87 0.54
C ILE A 24 0.37 -5.67 0.01
N ILE A 25 0.24 -5.52 -1.31
CA ILE A 25 -1.04 -5.26 -1.99
C ILE A 25 -1.30 -6.27 -3.12
N PRO A 26 -2.58 -6.65 -3.32
CA PRO A 26 -2.99 -7.50 -4.42
C PRO A 26 -3.14 -6.64 -5.69
N ALA A 27 -2.06 -6.48 -6.45
CA ALA A 27 -2.10 -5.83 -7.76
C ALA A 27 -2.79 -6.73 -8.81
N SER A 28 -3.23 -6.14 -9.91
CA SER A 28 -3.87 -6.89 -11.00
C SER A 28 -2.93 -7.89 -11.66
N GLU A 29 -1.62 -7.62 -11.69
CA GLU A 29 -0.59 -8.49 -12.28
C GLU A 29 0.03 -9.48 -11.27
N GLY A 30 -0.35 -9.41 -9.98
CA GLY A 30 0.23 -10.27 -8.95
C GLY A 30 0.24 -9.61 -7.56
N GLU A 31 0.94 -10.22 -6.61
CA GLU A 31 1.17 -9.61 -5.31
C GLU A 31 2.39 -8.68 -5.39
N MET A 32 2.26 -7.47 -4.83
CA MET A 32 3.31 -6.47 -4.85
C MET A 32 3.62 -6.00 -3.43
N THR A 33 4.91 -5.97 -3.09
CA THR A 33 5.42 -5.41 -1.84
C THR A 33 6.08 -4.07 -2.12
N VAL A 34 5.57 -3.00 -1.50
CA VAL A 34 6.10 -1.65 -1.57
C VAL A 34 6.97 -1.38 -0.33
N LEU A 35 8.17 -0.86 -0.56
CA LEU A 35 9.14 -0.47 0.47
C LEU A 35 9.46 1.01 0.38
N ALA A 36 10.12 1.55 1.40
CA ALA A 36 10.62 2.93 1.40
C ALA A 36 11.54 3.19 0.18
N GLY A 37 11.29 4.28 -0.53
CA GLY A 37 12.09 4.70 -1.71
C GLY A 37 11.67 4.04 -3.03
N HIS A 38 10.54 3.31 -3.07
CA HIS A 38 10.00 2.80 -4.33
C HIS A 38 9.73 3.93 -5.33
N ALA A 39 10.01 3.69 -6.61
CA ALA A 39 9.73 4.66 -7.67
C ALA A 39 8.21 4.96 -7.77
N PRO A 40 7.82 6.17 -8.21
CA PRO A 40 6.40 6.49 -8.41
C PRO A 40 5.72 5.50 -9.36
N LEU A 41 4.59 4.93 -8.95
CA LEU A 41 3.83 3.95 -9.71
C LEU A 41 2.34 4.15 -9.48
N VAL A 42 1.56 4.04 -10.56
CA VAL A 42 0.10 3.92 -10.50
C VAL A 42 -0.25 2.52 -11.02
N ALA A 43 -0.97 1.75 -10.21
CA ALA A 43 -1.33 0.38 -10.54
C ALA A 43 -2.79 0.09 -10.17
N THR A 44 -3.42 -0.78 -10.94
CA THR A 44 -4.77 -1.29 -10.65
C THR A 44 -4.66 -2.41 -9.61
N LEU A 45 -5.57 -2.41 -8.63
CA LEU A 45 -5.65 -3.43 -7.59
C LEU A 45 -6.86 -4.33 -7.84
N LYS A 46 -6.72 -5.61 -7.50
CA LYS A 46 -7.84 -6.57 -7.44
C LYS A 46 -8.36 -6.63 -6.01
N ALA A 47 -9.57 -7.17 -5.82
CA ALA A 47 -10.09 -7.42 -4.48
C ALA A 47 -9.19 -8.38 -3.70
N GLY A 48 -8.91 -8.06 -2.43
CA GLY A 48 -8.04 -8.88 -1.59
C GLY A 48 -7.68 -8.20 -0.27
N ILE A 49 -6.66 -8.73 0.39
CA ILE A 49 -6.18 -8.27 1.69
C ILE A 49 -4.93 -7.43 1.49
N VAL A 50 -4.87 -6.28 2.16
CA VAL A 50 -3.66 -5.45 2.24
C VAL A 50 -2.98 -5.73 3.58
N PHE A 51 -1.70 -6.08 3.55
CA PHE A 51 -0.89 -6.25 4.77
C PHE A 51 -0.01 -5.02 4.95
N VAL A 52 -0.04 -4.47 6.17
CA VAL A 52 0.71 -3.27 6.55
C VAL A 52 1.63 -3.64 7.71
N GLN A 53 2.92 -3.28 7.61
CA GLN A 53 3.94 -3.60 8.61
C GLN A 53 4.74 -2.38 9.03
#